data_AF-A0A7X7N7B1-F1
#
_entry.id   AF-A0A7X7N7B1-F1
#
_cell.length_a   1.000
_cell.length_b   1.000
_cell.length_c   1.000
_cell.angle_alpha   90.00
_cell.angle_beta   90.00
_cell.angle_gamma   90.00
#
_symmetry.space_group_name_H-M   'P 1'
#
loop_
_entity.id
_entity.type
_entity.pdbx_description
1 polymer ?
#
loop_
_entity_poly.entity_id
_entity_poly.type
_entity_poly.pdbx_seq_one_letter_code
_entity_poly.pdbx_strand_id
1 'polypeptide(L)'
;MKTKTSVVLLMLSMILLIFAGCCKSRKHETTNVELFKLTSDNLSGIISKIKELNPAWDGTYSVISEAGEFIGLDFSASPSSNVSHVAIDNLSPLSEYNLTILRIPNSRLSDILFLRNSNLVELDISHSEVKTINPLQTNKLRKLNIAYTQIRDISNLRKSNLEELDITGNKHIKDISTLCEIKSLACLKMQGVCPSVKIDIGSMHLTLLYVSPLGTVAFYNMTYPDSLQELTIRDIDIDIEYAYDNHITPLESEDIKSTNKLTKLQKLSLGGTIAFPDHFLASPFLTEVNLYGSRFPNTRLHIPSKSLKKLNLQYTNIDSLEGIDLSNVMELNISNTSIKDIPELQKVTCLLVSDSDVSSLASVGNCCEKLDISNSKNDRIPQNLCNSLRDLIMRNAIVSDLSFLQKADKLETLDISQYTKDLEISAIIPSSAKRLTMTSCMLPKDTLEIPDSVRLNHLNISGNKGLKELQMNASELSTLGISNTGISHLSFLPPGGIRNIYASHGNITSLSGIIGSNTKKLDISHCNIESFEPLQTTTITDLNVSFSNFAEKDLKFIPMDSIRMLNVAGTGIHKLPKAMHDKISYVLYE
;
A
#
# COMPACT_ATOMS: atom_id res chain seq x y z
N MET A 1 27.90 -51.12 53.27
CA MET A 1 26.65 -50.49 52.79
C MET A 1 26.04 -49.48 53.79
N LYS A 2 26.84 -48.74 54.59
CA LYS A 2 26.33 -47.70 55.52
C LYS A 2 27.11 -46.37 55.52
N THR A 3 27.90 -46.10 54.49
CA THR A 3 28.77 -44.90 54.42
C THR A 3 28.56 -44.01 53.20
N LYS A 4 27.77 -44.43 52.20
CA LYS A 4 27.39 -43.56 51.06
C LYS A 4 26.09 -42.78 51.28
N THR A 5 25.23 -43.21 52.21
CA THR A 5 23.94 -42.54 52.48
C THR A 5 24.08 -41.29 53.36
N SER A 6 25.08 -41.23 54.26
CA SER A 6 25.26 -40.07 55.15
C SER A 6 25.87 -38.83 54.48
N VAL A 7 26.68 -39.00 53.44
CA VAL A 7 27.29 -37.86 52.70
C VAL A 7 26.25 -37.18 51.79
N VAL A 8 25.32 -37.97 51.23
CA VAL A 8 24.21 -37.45 50.41
C VAL A 8 23.19 -36.70 51.27
N LEU A 9 22.91 -37.16 52.50
CA LEU A 9 22.00 -36.48 53.43
C LEU A 9 22.57 -35.14 53.95
N LEU A 10 23.88 -35.08 54.20
CA LEU A 10 24.58 -33.85 54.60
C LEU A 10 24.61 -32.81 53.46
N MET A 11 24.86 -33.22 52.21
CA MET A 11 24.80 -32.30 51.07
C MET A 11 23.37 -31.80 50.77
N LEU A 12 22.35 -32.65 50.91
CA LEU A 12 20.95 -32.22 50.76
C LEU A 12 20.51 -31.24 51.86
N SER A 13 20.99 -31.41 53.10
CA SER A 13 20.70 -30.46 54.19
C SER A 13 21.38 -29.10 53.99
N MET A 14 22.59 -29.08 53.40
CA MET A 14 23.33 -27.85 53.11
C MET A 14 22.73 -27.08 51.91
N ILE A 15 22.21 -27.80 50.91
CA ILE A 15 21.47 -27.20 49.78
C ILE A 15 20.11 -26.65 50.26
N LEU A 16 19.40 -27.33 51.16
CA LEU A 16 18.15 -26.80 51.74
C LEU A 16 18.38 -25.58 52.65
N LEU A 17 19.52 -25.46 53.33
CA LEU A 17 19.87 -24.25 54.11
C LEU A 17 20.28 -23.07 53.22
N ILE A 18 20.89 -23.31 52.04
CA ILE A 18 21.15 -22.28 51.03
C ILE A 18 19.83 -21.81 50.37
N PHE A 19 18.88 -22.72 50.12
CA PHE A 19 17.56 -22.37 49.56
C PHE A 19 16.61 -21.73 50.58
N ALA A 20 16.66 -22.13 51.86
CA ALA A 20 15.86 -21.51 52.92
C ALA A 20 16.41 -20.13 53.35
N GLY A 21 17.71 -19.88 53.17
CA GLY A 21 18.35 -18.58 53.41
C GLY A 21 18.05 -17.51 52.35
N CYS A 22 17.64 -17.91 51.14
CA CYS A 22 17.26 -16.99 50.05
C CYS A 22 15.76 -16.67 49.97
N CYS A 23 14.92 -17.25 50.86
CA CYS A 23 13.46 -17.02 50.89
C CYS A 23 12.97 -16.16 52.07
N LYS A 24 13.83 -15.32 52.67
CA LYS A 24 13.37 -14.24 53.56
C LYS A 24 13.17 -12.94 52.79
N SER A 25 11.91 -12.68 52.46
CA SER A 25 11.31 -11.37 52.18
C SER A 25 12.19 -10.36 51.44
N ARG A 26 12.25 -10.43 50.11
CA ARG A 26 12.06 -9.18 49.37
C ARG A 26 10.57 -9.00 49.24
N LYS A 27 10.00 -8.21 50.15
CA LYS A 27 8.83 -7.40 49.83
C LYS A 27 9.06 -6.84 48.41
N HIS A 28 8.03 -6.79 47.59
CA HIS A 28 8.01 -5.86 46.48
C HIS A 28 8.23 -4.46 47.06
N GLU A 29 9.48 -4.07 47.27
CA GLU A 29 9.89 -2.68 47.22
C GLU A 29 9.68 -2.30 45.76
N THR A 30 8.46 -1.86 45.47
CA THR A 30 8.25 -0.82 44.48
C THR A 30 9.09 0.37 44.96
N THR A 31 10.37 0.38 44.63
CA THR A 31 11.10 1.64 44.57
C THR A 31 10.30 2.47 43.58
N ASN A 32 9.60 3.47 44.09
CA ASN A 32 9.06 4.54 43.27
C ASN A 32 10.27 5.19 42.61
N VAL A 33 10.65 4.70 41.43
CA VAL A 33 11.63 5.38 40.59
C VAL A 33 10.91 6.62 40.10
N GLU A 34 11.26 7.77 40.68
CA GLU A 34 10.80 9.06 40.17
C GLU A 34 11.35 9.22 38.76
N LEU A 35 10.45 9.15 37.77
CA LEU A 35 10.78 9.37 36.36
C LEU A 35 10.88 10.88 36.10
N PHE A 36 11.90 11.30 35.36
CA PHE A 36 12.09 12.68 34.96
C PHE A 36 11.06 13.09 33.91
N LYS A 37 10.56 14.33 33.99
CA LYS A 37 9.81 14.92 32.87
C LYS A 37 10.76 15.19 31.70
N LEU A 38 10.32 14.87 30.49
CA LEU A 38 10.99 15.31 29.28
C LEU A 38 10.73 16.82 29.09
N THR A 39 11.78 17.61 28.85
CA THR A 39 11.69 19.06 28.65
C THR A 39 12.60 19.49 27.51
N SER A 40 12.47 20.74 27.05
CA SER A 40 13.39 21.32 26.08
C SER A 40 14.86 21.21 26.51
N ASP A 41 15.11 21.34 27.81
CA ASP A 41 16.45 21.47 28.36
C ASP A 41 17.20 20.13 28.38
N ASN A 42 16.49 19.02 28.54
CA ASN A 42 17.09 17.68 28.58
C ASN A 42 16.94 16.89 27.26
N LEU A 43 16.08 17.34 26.34
CA LEU A 43 15.80 16.67 25.07
C LEU A 43 17.05 16.43 24.21
N SER A 44 17.89 17.45 24.03
CA SER A 44 19.10 17.31 23.21
C SER A 44 20.05 16.25 23.77
N GLY A 45 20.25 16.24 25.08
CA GLY A 45 21.10 15.26 25.76
C GLY A 45 20.60 13.83 25.64
N ILE A 46 19.28 13.61 25.78
CA ILE A 46 18.72 12.26 25.64
C ILE A 46 18.79 11.76 24.19
N ILE A 47 18.54 12.64 23.22
CA ILE A 47 18.64 12.30 21.80
C ILE A 47 20.09 11.99 21.40
N SER A 48 21.07 12.73 21.92
CA SER A 48 22.49 12.42 21.71
C SER A 48 22.85 11.03 22.24
N LYS A 49 22.41 10.66 23.45
CA LYS A 49 22.62 9.31 24.00
C LYS A 49 21.98 8.23 23.13
N ILE A 50 20.77 8.46 22.64
CA ILE A 50 20.10 7.52 21.71
C ILE A 50 20.91 7.39 20.42
N LYS A 51 21.39 8.49 19.84
CA LYS A 51 22.21 8.48 18.62
C LYS A 51 23.56 7.77 18.82
N GLU A 52 24.17 7.89 19.98
CA GLU A 52 25.39 7.14 20.33
C GLU A 52 25.14 5.62 20.37
N LEU A 53 23.99 5.20 20.91
CA LEU A 53 23.59 3.79 20.95
C LEU A 53 23.10 3.28 19.60
N ASN A 54 22.62 4.16 18.73
CA ASN A 54 22.11 3.83 17.40
C ASN A 54 22.84 4.65 16.32
N PRO A 55 24.13 4.38 16.03
CA PRO A 55 24.92 5.21 15.12
C PRO A 55 24.33 5.31 13.70
N ALA A 56 23.61 4.26 13.26
CA ALA A 56 22.98 4.17 11.96
C ALA A 56 21.63 4.91 11.86
N TRP A 57 21.01 5.29 12.98
CA TRP A 57 19.77 6.09 12.97
C TRP A 57 20.04 7.47 12.37
N ASP A 58 19.23 7.95 11.44
CA ASP A 58 19.42 9.24 10.77
C ASP A 58 19.26 10.47 11.68
N GLY A 59 18.77 10.28 12.91
CA GLY A 59 18.52 11.35 13.87
C GLY A 59 17.15 12.00 13.69
N THR A 60 16.27 11.47 12.85
CA THR A 60 14.92 12.02 12.67
C THR A 60 13.97 11.54 13.75
N TYR A 61 13.28 12.49 14.37
CA TYR A 61 12.20 12.29 15.33
C TYR A 61 11.34 13.55 15.38
N SER A 62 10.17 13.44 16.00
CA SER A 62 9.35 14.58 16.39
C SER A 62 8.95 14.47 17.86
N VAL A 63 8.76 15.63 18.48
CA VAL A 63 8.31 15.73 19.87
C VAL A 63 6.79 15.84 19.88
N ILE A 64 6.14 15.06 20.73
CA ILE A 64 4.71 15.14 20.95
C ILE A 64 4.48 16.02 22.18
N SER A 65 3.68 17.07 22.01
CA SER A 65 3.40 18.05 23.06
C SER A 65 1.91 18.24 23.26
N GLU A 66 1.48 18.39 24.52
CA GLU A 66 0.12 18.74 24.90
C GLU A 66 0.15 19.91 25.86
N ALA A 67 -0.64 20.95 25.58
CA ALA A 67 -0.65 22.21 26.34
C ALA A 67 0.75 22.83 26.57
N GLY A 68 1.69 22.60 25.65
CA GLY A 68 3.08 23.09 25.73
C GLY A 68 4.05 22.22 26.53
N GLU A 69 3.59 21.14 27.19
CA GLU A 69 4.46 20.15 27.83
C GLU A 69 4.83 19.04 26.85
N PHE A 70 6.10 18.57 26.89
CA PHE A 70 6.53 17.42 26.10
C PHE A 70 6.05 16.13 26.76
N ILE A 71 5.16 15.41 26.09
CA ILE A 71 4.52 14.20 26.61
C ILE A 71 4.98 12.92 25.92
N GLY A 72 5.71 13.04 24.79
CA GLY A 72 6.11 11.87 24.02
C GLY A 72 7.12 12.13 22.93
N LEU A 73 7.59 11.05 22.33
CA LEU A 73 8.50 11.04 21.19
C LEU A 73 7.94 10.16 20.08
N ASP A 74 8.08 10.63 18.85
CA ASP A 74 7.66 9.92 17.65
C ASP A 74 8.83 9.81 16.66
N PHE A 75 9.31 8.58 16.49
CA PHE A 75 10.41 8.23 15.59
C PHE A 75 9.91 7.77 14.21
N SER A 76 8.61 7.91 13.90
CA SER A 76 8.03 7.55 12.60
C SER A 76 8.33 8.57 11.50
N ALA A 77 8.72 9.80 11.87
CA ALA A 77 9.12 10.82 10.92
C ALA A 77 10.43 10.37 10.23
N SER A 78 10.36 9.92 8.99
CA SER A 78 11.54 9.84 8.11
C SER A 78 11.41 10.88 7.00
N PRO A 79 12.42 11.74 6.74
CA PRO A 79 12.43 12.67 5.63
C PRO A 79 12.72 11.94 4.29
N SER A 80 13.18 10.69 4.35
CA SER A 80 13.59 9.90 3.20
C SER A 80 12.64 8.73 2.97
N SER A 81 11.85 8.81 1.89
CA SER A 81 10.92 7.79 1.43
C SER A 81 11.54 6.44 1.01
N ASN A 82 12.82 6.19 1.32
CA ASN A 82 13.61 5.09 0.74
C ASN A 82 14.25 4.16 1.79
N VAL A 83 14.04 4.36 3.09
CA VAL A 83 14.49 3.40 4.11
C VAL A 83 13.25 2.72 4.70
N SER A 84 13.12 1.41 4.48
CA SER A 84 12.00 0.60 4.99
C SER A 84 12.03 0.41 6.52
N HIS A 85 13.14 0.76 7.18
CA HIS A 85 13.31 0.59 8.62
C HIS A 85 14.02 1.80 9.27
N VAL A 86 13.51 2.23 10.42
CA VAL A 86 14.21 3.13 11.33
C VAL A 86 15.32 2.33 12.00
N ALA A 87 16.57 2.74 11.81
CA ALA A 87 17.76 2.06 12.34
C ALA A 87 17.96 2.30 13.85
N ILE A 88 16.91 2.06 14.64
CA ILE A 88 16.88 2.10 16.10
C ILE A 88 16.68 0.67 16.62
N ASP A 89 17.57 0.22 17.50
CA ASP A 89 17.49 -1.05 18.21
C ASP A 89 17.60 -0.89 19.75
N ASN A 90 18.03 0.27 20.24
CA ASN A 90 18.24 0.51 21.67
C ASN A 90 17.74 1.88 22.13
N LEU A 91 16.69 1.88 22.96
CA LEU A 91 16.11 3.06 23.60
C LEU A 91 16.19 3.03 25.13
N SER A 92 17.14 2.27 25.68
CA SER A 92 17.36 2.19 27.13
C SER A 92 17.52 3.53 27.85
N PRO A 93 18.07 4.62 27.24
CA PRO A 93 18.10 5.93 27.89
C PRO A 93 16.72 6.50 28.25
N LEU A 94 15.64 6.07 27.57
CA LEU A 94 14.28 6.52 27.86
C LEU A 94 13.70 5.91 29.14
N SER A 95 14.36 4.93 29.76
CA SER A 95 13.89 4.28 31.00
C SER A 95 13.77 5.22 32.20
N GLU A 96 14.46 6.36 32.17
CA GLU A 96 14.46 7.36 33.23
C GLU A 96 13.38 8.43 33.04
N TYR A 97 12.62 8.41 31.93
CA TYR A 97 11.70 9.49 31.54
C TYR A 97 10.23 9.09 31.63
N ASN A 98 9.41 10.05 32.05
CA ASN A 98 7.97 9.92 32.16
C ASN A 98 7.28 10.25 30.83
N LEU A 99 7.27 9.28 29.91
CA LEU A 99 6.57 9.42 28.64
C LEU A 99 5.13 8.92 28.74
N THR A 100 4.22 9.65 28.10
CA THR A 100 2.82 9.28 27.89
C THR A 100 2.62 8.62 26.52
N ILE A 101 3.37 9.07 25.51
CA ILE A 101 3.28 8.55 24.14
C ILE A 101 4.68 8.19 23.63
N LEU A 102 4.82 7.01 23.03
CA LEU A 102 6.04 6.60 22.36
C LEU A 102 5.70 5.84 21.08
N ARG A 103 6.20 6.33 19.94
CA ARG A 103 5.99 5.70 18.63
C ARG A 103 7.33 5.42 17.96
N ILE A 104 7.58 4.15 17.64
CA ILE A 104 8.82 3.67 17.04
C ILE A 104 8.50 2.57 16.00
N PRO A 105 7.62 2.83 15.02
CA PRO A 105 7.29 1.83 14.01
C PRO A 105 8.48 1.55 13.09
N ASN A 106 8.49 0.38 12.45
CA ASN A 106 9.52 -0.05 11.49
C ASN A 106 10.94 -0.07 12.08
N SER A 107 11.10 -0.42 13.35
CA SER A 107 12.41 -0.43 14.03
C SER A 107 13.04 -1.82 14.11
N ARG A 108 14.31 -1.90 14.49
CA ARG A 108 15.00 -3.16 14.84
C ARG A 108 14.91 -3.48 16.33
N LEU A 109 13.98 -2.81 17.02
CA LEU A 109 13.80 -2.97 18.46
C LEU A 109 13.43 -4.42 18.76
N SER A 110 14.22 -5.09 19.59
CA SER A 110 13.98 -6.47 20.03
C SER A 110 13.74 -6.59 21.54
N ASP A 111 14.21 -5.59 22.30
CA ASP A 111 14.05 -5.49 23.75
C ASP A 111 13.31 -4.20 24.14
N ILE A 112 12.32 -4.35 25.02
CA ILE A 112 11.51 -3.27 25.57
C ILE A 112 11.56 -3.22 27.11
N LEU A 113 12.58 -3.83 27.74
CA LEU A 113 12.76 -3.79 29.19
C LEU A 113 12.81 -2.36 29.77
N PHE A 114 13.27 -1.39 28.98
CA PHE A 114 13.29 0.02 29.36
C PHE A 114 11.89 0.60 29.64
N LEU A 115 10.82 -0.05 29.18
CA LEU A 115 9.43 0.36 29.40
C LEU A 115 8.83 -0.14 30.72
N ARG A 116 9.58 -0.90 31.53
CA ARG A 116 9.07 -1.60 32.74
C ARG A 116 8.33 -0.72 33.74
N ASN A 117 8.80 0.52 33.90
CA ASN A 117 8.25 1.49 34.85
C ASN A 117 7.51 2.64 34.16
N SER A 118 7.30 2.55 32.84
CA SER A 118 6.73 3.64 32.05
C SER A 118 5.27 3.93 32.41
N ASN A 119 4.84 5.17 32.17
CA ASN A 119 3.45 5.61 32.32
C ASN A 119 2.75 5.79 30.96
N LEU A 120 3.15 4.99 29.96
CA LEU A 120 2.63 5.11 28.61
C LEU A 120 1.12 4.88 28.58
N VAL A 121 0.45 5.75 27.84
CA VAL A 121 -0.96 5.65 27.45
C VAL A 121 -1.05 5.16 26.01
N GLU A 122 -0.08 5.50 25.17
CA GLU A 122 0.01 5.05 23.77
C GLU A 122 1.42 4.53 23.46
N LEU A 123 1.47 3.34 22.87
CA LEU A 123 2.69 2.72 22.39
C LEU A 123 2.49 2.16 20.98
N ASP A 124 3.36 2.56 20.06
CA ASP A 124 3.51 1.93 18.75
C ASP A 124 4.93 1.39 18.59
N ILE A 125 5.05 0.06 18.45
CA ILE A 125 6.29 -0.65 18.14
C ILE A 125 6.06 -1.62 16.96
N SER A 126 5.12 -1.29 16.08
CA SER A 126 4.79 -2.11 14.91
C SER A 126 6.00 -2.30 14.00
N HIS A 127 6.03 -3.42 13.26
CA HIS A 127 7.14 -3.79 12.38
C HIS A 127 8.49 -3.78 13.11
N SER A 128 8.55 -4.42 14.28
CA SER A 128 9.77 -4.59 15.09
C SER A 128 10.06 -6.06 15.40
N GLU A 129 11.22 -6.33 15.99
CA GLU A 129 11.67 -7.68 16.34
C GLU A 129 11.26 -8.11 17.75
N VAL A 130 10.38 -7.34 18.42
CA VAL A 130 9.92 -7.60 19.78
C VAL A 130 9.16 -8.93 19.84
N LYS A 131 9.52 -9.77 20.84
CA LYS A 131 8.95 -11.11 21.05
C LYS A 131 7.97 -11.21 22.21
N THR A 132 7.97 -10.23 23.10
CA THR A 132 7.14 -10.23 24.31
C THR A 132 6.81 -8.82 24.76
N ILE A 133 5.60 -8.67 25.33
CA ILE A 133 5.11 -7.42 25.93
C ILE A 133 5.12 -7.44 27.46
N ASN A 134 5.73 -8.46 28.09
CA ASN A 134 5.79 -8.61 29.55
C ASN A 134 6.33 -7.38 30.31
N PRO A 135 7.26 -6.57 29.76
CA PRO A 135 7.69 -5.35 30.44
C PRO A 135 6.61 -4.26 30.54
N LEU A 136 5.55 -4.29 29.73
CA LEU A 136 4.57 -3.21 29.69
C LEU A 136 3.68 -3.15 30.93
N GLN A 137 3.42 -1.93 31.43
CA GLN A 137 2.37 -1.66 32.41
C GLN A 137 1.01 -1.50 31.71
N THR A 138 0.38 -2.63 31.39
CA THR A 138 -0.81 -2.69 30.53
C THR A 138 -2.06 -2.02 31.12
N ASN A 139 -2.09 -1.73 32.42
CA ASN A 139 -3.20 -1.05 33.07
C ASN A 139 -3.28 0.46 32.77
N LYS A 140 -2.21 1.08 32.28
CA LYS A 140 -2.17 2.51 31.90
C LYS A 140 -2.38 2.75 30.41
N LEU A 141 -2.08 1.74 29.59
CA LEU A 141 -2.21 1.82 28.14
C LEU A 141 -3.68 1.89 27.72
N ARG A 142 -3.98 2.82 26.80
CA ARG A 142 -5.24 2.93 26.06
C ARG A 142 -5.08 2.54 24.60
N LYS A 143 -3.90 2.75 24.02
CA LYS A 143 -3.60 2.40 22.63
C LYS A 143 -2.33 1.57 22.54
N LEU A 144 -2.40 0.44 21.87
CA LEU A 144 -1.25 -0.43 21.66
C LEU A 144 -1.23 -0.94 20.22
N ASN A 145 -0.16 -0.60 19.49
CA ASN A 145 0.13 -1.14 18.18
C ASN A 145 1.39 -2.01 18.25
N ILE A 146 1.20 -3.31 18.04
CA ILE A 146 2.24 -4.34 17.99
C ILE A 146 2.12 -5.18 16.71
N ALA A 147 1.57 -4.59 15.65
CA ALA A 147 1.42 -5.24 14.35
C ALA A 147 2.79 -5.66 13.79
N TYR A 148 2.83 -6.80 13.08
CA TYR A 148 4.02 -7.35 12.44
C TYR A 148 5.24 -7.44 13.38
N THR A 149 5.01 -7.94 14.58
CA THR A 149 6.08 -8.28 15.53
C THR A 149 6.25 -9.80 15.63
N GLN A 150 7.08 -10.27 16.56
CA GLN A 150 7.30 -11.69 16.82
C GLN A 150 6.57 -12.17 18.08
N ILE A 151 5.57 -11.41 18.54
CA ILE A 151 4.80 -11.71 19.76
C ILE A 151 3.94 -12.95 19.55
N ARG A 152 3.90 -13.80 20.57
CA ARG A 152 3.15 -15.07 20.58
C ARG A 152 2.11 -15.15 21.69
N ASP A 153 2.32 -14.41 22.77
CA ASP A 153 1.49 -14.40 23.97
C ASP A 153 1.09 -12.97 24.32
N ILE A 154 -0.21 -12.76 24.48
CA ILE A 154 -0.85 -11.48 24.83
C ILE A 154 -1.59 -11.56 26.18
N SER A 155 -1.34 -12.61 26.98
CA SER A 155 -2.01 -12.84 28.27
C SER A 155 -1.82 -11.72 29.30
N ASN A 156 -0.74 -10.94 29.17
CA ASN A 156 -0.47 -9.75 29.97
C ASN A 156 -1.41 -8.57 29.68
N LEU A 157 -2.17 -8.60 28.57
CA LEU A 157 -3.20 -7.59 28.25
C LEU A 157 -4.50 -7.80 29.03
N ARG A 158 -4.61 -8.88 29.81
CA ARG A 158 -5.79 -9.25 30.59
C ARG A 158 -6.24 -8.11 31.50
N LYS A 159 -7.53 -7.75 31.42
CA LYS A 159 -8.16 -6.68 32.23
C LYS A 159 -7.44 -5.32 32.11
N SER A 160 -6.74 -5.07 31.00
CA SER A 160 -6.20 -3.75 30.67
C SER A 160 -7.31 -2.75 30.37
N ASN A 161 -6.93 -1.47 30.27
CA ASN A 161 -7.80 -0.37 29.87
C ASN A 161 -7.62 0.01 28.40
N LEU A 162 -7.17 -0.94 27.56
CA LEU A 162 -6.98 -0.71 26.14
C LEU A 162 -8.31 -0.41 25.46
N GLU A 163 -8.33 0.64 24.65
CA GLU A 163 -9.43 1.05 23.79
C GLU A 163 -9.14 0.70 22.33
N GLU A 164 -7.87 0.75 21.93
CA GLU A 164 -7.40 0.42 20.59
C GLU A 164 -6.24 -0.59 20.67
N LEU A 165 -6.38 -1.70 19.95
CA LEU A 165 -5.37 -2.74 19.86
C LEU A 165 -5.17 -3.16 18.40
N ASP A 166 -3.92 -3.10 17.94
CA ASP A 166 -3.50 -3.67 16.66
C ASP A 166 -2.45 -4.76 16.87
N ILE A 167 -2.82 -5.99 16.52
CA ILE A 167 -1.98 -7.19 16.53
C ILE A 167 -1.84 -7.80 15.13
N THR A 168 -2.12 -7.03 14.08
CA THR A 168 -2.09 -7.48 12.69
C THR A 168 -0.77 -8.17 12.32
N GLY A 169 -0.81 -9.22 11.50
CA GLY A 169 0.38 -9.93 11.02
C GLY A 169 1.06 -10.86 12.03
N ASN A 170 0.63 -10.90 13.29
CA ASN A 170 1.20 -11.79 14.31
C ASN A 170 0.65 -13.23 14.19
N LYS A 171 1.11 -13.97 13.17
CA LYS A 171 0.66 -15.34 12.83
C LYS A 171 0.79 -16.40 13.94
N HIS A 172 1.62 -16.12 14.93
CA HIS A 172 1.93 -17.03 16.03
C HIS A 172 1.09 -16.79 17.29
N ILE A 173 0.26 -15.74 17.34
CA ILE A 173 -0.73 -15.57 18.40
C ILE A 173 -1.84 -16.60 18.17
N LYS A 174 -1.94 -17.59 19.07
CA LYS A 174 -2.92 -18.70 18.98
C LYS A 174 -4.06 -18.56 19.97
N ASP A 175 -3.79 -17.99 21.15
CA ASP A 175 -4.80 -17.73 22.17
C ASP A 175 -5.13 -16.24 22.20
N ILE A 176 -6.36 -15.91 21.80
CA ILE A 176 -6.91 -14.55 21.85
C ILE A 176 -8.05 -14.42 22.88
N SER A 177 -8.23 -15.41 23.77
CA SER A 177 -9.27 -15.38 24.82
C SER A 177 -9.13 -14.16 25.74
N THR A 178 -7.90 -13.69 25.94
CA THR A 178 -7.59 -12.51 26.76
C THR A 178 -8.28 -11.24 26.25
N LEU A 179 -8.57 -11.14 24.94
CA LEU A 179 -9.23 -9.98 24.36
C LEU A 179 -10.64 -9.76 24.93
N CYS A 180 -11.38 -10.85 25.21
CA CYS A 180 -12.72 -10.79 25.80
C CYS A 180 -12.75 -10.21 27.23
N GLU A 181 -11.59 -10.14 27.90
CA GLU A 181 -11.47 -9.59 29.25
C GLU A 181 -11.12 -8.09 29.28
N ILE A 182 -10.89 -7.49 28.11
CA ILE A 182 -10.59 -6.06 27.94
C ILE A 182 -11.91 -5.32 27.68
N LYS A 183 -12.57 -4.88 28.75
CA LYS A 183 -13.92 -4.29 28.68
C LYS A 183 -13.99 -2.94 27.97
N SER A 184 -12.87 -2.23 27.89
CA SER A 184 -12.74 -0.91 27.24
C SER A 184 -12.47 -1.00 25.73
N LEU A 185 -12.18 -2.19 25.20
CA LEU A 185 -11.72 -2.33 23.83
C LEU A 185 -12.84 -1.99 22.85
N ALA A 186 -12.59 -0.99 21.99
CA ALA A 186 -13.53 -0.51 20.97
C ALA A 186 -13.01 -0.78 19.55
N CYS A 187 -11.70 -0.71 19.35
CA CYS A 187 -11.06 -0.93 18.05
C CYS A 187 -10.09 -2.10 18.13
N LEU A 188 -10.33 -3.12 17.31
CA LEU A 188 -9.48 -4.31 17.25
C LEU A 188 -9.09 -4.62 15.81
N LYS A 189 -7.77 -4.64 15.56
CA LYS A 189 -7.19 -5.11 14.30
C LYS A 189 -6.33 -6.34 14.56
N MET A 190 -6.62 -7.41 13.86
CA MET A 190 -6.00 -8.72 14.06
C MET A 190 -5.99 -9.56 12.78
N GLN A 191 -5.94 -8.89 11.63
CA GLN A 191 -5.72 -9.57 10.35
C GLN A 191 -4.40 -10.38 10.42
N GLY A 192 -4.34 -11.55 9.80
CA GLY A 192 -3.17 -12.43 9.85
C GLY A 192 -2.95 -13.17 11.19
N VAL A 193 -3.81 -13.00 12.20
CA VAL A 193 -3.79 -13.82 13.43
C VAL A 193 -4.58 -15.12 13.17
N CYS A 194 -4.05 -16.25 13.67
CA CYS A 194 -4.63 -17.58 13.45
C CYS A 194 -4.94 -18.27 14.78
N PRO A 195 -6.08 -17.97 15.43
CA PRO A 195 -6.47 -18.54 16.72
C PRO A 195 -6.67 -20.05 16.61
N SER A 196 -6.23 -20.79 17.63
CA SER A 196 -6.41 -22.25 17.68
C SER A 196 -7.77 -22.68 18.26
N VAL A 197 -8.50 -21.77 18.90
CA VAL A 197 -9.76 -22.05 19.60
C VAL A 197 -10.82 -21.03 19.21
N LYS A 198 -12.08 -21.48 19.11
CA LYS A 198 -13.24 -20.61 18.92
C LYS A 198 -13.37 -19.63 20.07
N ILE A 199 -13.49 -18.34 19.76
CA ILE A 199 -13.68 -17.27 20.74
C ILE A 199 -14.92 -16.46 20.36
N ASP A 200 -15.74 -16.19 21.38
CA ASP A 200 -16.95 -15.40 21.23
C ASP A 200 -16.68 -13.93 21.56
N ILE A 201 -16.36 -13.16 20.52
CA ILE A 201 -16.21 -11.71 20.64
C ILE A 201 -17.56 -10.99 20.59
N GLY A 202 -18.68 -11.68 20.36
CA GLY A 202 -20.00 -11.05 20.15
C GLY A 202 -20.54 -10.27 21.35
N SER A 203 -20.04 -10.59 22.54
CA SER A 203 -20.36 -9.87 23.79
C SER A 203 -19.50 -8.62 24.02
N MET A 204 -18.47 -8.39 23.22
CA MET A 204 -17.61 -7.21 23.30
C MET A 204 -18.32 -5.99 22.72
N HIS A 205 -17.91 -4.78 23.14
CA HIS A 205 -18.45 -3.52 22.63
C HIS A 205 -17.56 -2.89 21.55
N LEU A 206 -17.17 -3.69 20.55
CA LEU A 206 -16.32 -3.21 19.45
C LEU A 206 -17.10 -2.30 18.49
N THR A 207 -16.52 -1.17 18.14
CA THR A 207 -16.97 -0.30 17.04
C THR A 207 -16.26 -0.60 15.73
N LEU A 208 -15.01 -1.09 15.80
CA LEU A 208 -14.18 -1.44 14.65
C LEU A 208 -13.55 -2.82 14.83
N LEU A 209 -13.69 -3.67 13.82
CA LEU A 209 -13.07 -4.99 13.78
C LEU A 209 -12.45 -5.29 12.42
N TYR A 210 -11.14 -5.53 12.41
CA TYR A 210 -10.41 -5.98 11.21
C TYR A 210 -9.87 -7.37 11.48
N VAL A 211 -10.35 -8.34 10.71
CA VAL A 211 -9.97 -9.75 10.80
C VAL A 211 -9.67 -10.27 9.40
N SER A 212 -8.93 -11.36 9.33
CA SER A 212 -8.76 -12.06 8.05
C SER A 212 -9.78 -13.17 7.91
N PRO A 213 -10.15 -13.56 6.68
CA PRO A 213 -11.02 -14.69 6.37
C PRO A 213 -10.52 -16.06 6.88
N LEU A 214 -9.37 -16.13 7.54
CA LEU A 214 -8.49 -17.30 7.65
C LEU A 214 -9.15 -18.58 8.16
N GLY A 215 -8.81 -19.67 7.44
CA GLY A 215 -9.26 -21.05 7.61
C GLY A 215 -8.90 -21.71 8.94
N THR A 216 -9.44 -21.20 10.04
CA THR A 216 -9.54 -21.92 11.30
C THR A 216 -11.00 -21.91 11.71
N VAL A 217 -11.49 -23.04 12.23
CA VAL A 217 -12.87 -23.23 12.74
C VAL A 217 -13.30 -22.10 13.71
N ALA A 218 -12.33 -21.39 14.29
CA ALA A 218 -12.53 -20.30 15.22
C ALA A 218 -13.27 -19.08 14.63
N PHE A 219 -13.00 -18.69 13.38
CA PHE A 219 -13.60 -17.50 12.77
C PHE A 219 -14.94 -17.77 12.07
N TYR A 220 -15.10 -18.93 11.44
CA TYR A 220 -16.30 -19.28 10.67
C TYR A 220 -17.59 -19.30 11.51
N ASN A 221 -17.46 -19.62 12.79
CA ASN A 221 -18.59 -19.66 13.74
C ASN A 221 -18.52 -18.54 14.79
N MET A 222 -17.80 -17.46 14.50
CA MET A 222 -17.68 -16.30 15.38
C MET A 222 -18.96 -15.47 15.38
N THR A 223 -19.39 -15.07 16.57
CA THR A 223 -20.46 -14.08 16.72
C THR A 223 -19.84 -12.68 16.66
N TYR A 224 -20.38 -11.82 15.81
CA TYR A 224 -19.88 -10.44 15.66
C TYR A 224 -20.66 -9.49 16.58
N PRO A 225 -20.00 -8.49 17.21
CA PRO A 225 -20.67 -7.50 18.03
C PRO A 225 -21.72 -6.69 17.25
N ASP A 226 -22.87 -6.47 17.87
CA ASP A 226 -23.94 -5.63 17.31
C ASP A 226 -23.59 -4.13 17.32
N SER A 227 -22.57 -3.74 18.09
CA SER A 227 -22.03 -2.39 18.20
C SER A 227 -21.14 -1.97 17.03
N LEU A 228 -20.78 -2.90 16.14
CA LEU A 228 -19.87 -2.64 15.03
C LEU A 228 -20.41 -1.54 14.10
N GLN A 229 -19.54 -0.59 13.82
CA GLN A 229 -19.72 0.46 12.82
C GLN A 229 -18.82 0.19 11.60
N GLU A 230 -17.68 -0.45 11.80
CA GLU A 230 -16.77 -0.83 10.73
C GLU A 230 -16.31 -2.29 10.89
N LEU A 231 -16.49 -3.06 9.82
CA LEU A 231 -16.09 -4.45 9.74
C LEU A 231 -15.28 -4.68 8.47
N THR A 232 -14.03 -5.09 8.64
CA THR A 232 -13.18 -5.58 7.55
C THR A 232 -12.88 -7.06 7.79
N ILE A 233 -13.24 -7.89 6.82
CA ILE A 233 -12.87 -9.31 6.74
C ILE A 233 -12.09 -9.51 5.45
N ARG A 234 -10.77 -9.33 5.52
CA ARG A 234 -9.85 -9.41 4.38
C ARG A 234 -8.51 -9.98 4.80
N ASP A 235 -7.90 -10.75 3.92
CA ASP A 235 -6.50 -11.08 4.08
C ASP A 235 -5.68 -9.80 4.02
N ILE A 236 -4.55 -9.82 4.71
CA ILE A 236 -3.52 -8.80 4.50
C ILE A 236 -3.10 -8.96 3.04
N ASP A 237 -3.20 -7.92 2.21
CA ASP A 237 -2.68 -7.95 0.85
C ASP A 237 -1.23 -8.45 0.91
N ILE A 238 -1.00 -9.69 0.46
CA ILE A 238 0.29 -10.37 0.57
C ILE A 238 1.19 -9.86 -0.57
N ASP A 239 1.49 -8.57 -0.55
CA ASP A 239 2.52 -7.93 -1.40
C ASP A 239 3.81 -7.63 -0.60
N ILE A 240 3.95 -8.15 0.62
CA ILE A 240 5.16 -8.03 1.44
C ILE A 240 5.67 -9.43 1.81
N GLU A 241 6.52 -9.97 0.93
CA GLU A 241 7.78 -10.68 1.21
C GLU A 241 7.91 -11.49 2.53
N TYR A 242 6.95 -12.32 2.93
CA TYR A 242 7.15 -13.39 3.93
C TYR A 242 6.28 -14.63 3.65
N ALA A 243 6.25 -15.06 2.38
CA ALA A 243 5.73 -16.35 1.99
C ALA A 243 6.79 -17.45 2.21
N TYR A 244 6.99 -17.86 3.47
CA TYR A 244 7.57 -19.17 3.80
C TYR A 244 7.02 -19.59 5.18
N ASP A 245 5.87 -20.26 5.18
CA ASP A 245 5.83 -21.63 5.69
C ASP A 245 4.61 -22.37 5.14
N ASN A 246 4.84 -23.62 4.78
CA ASN A 246 3.96 -24.50 4.04
C ASN A 246 2.79 -25.01 4.90
N HIS A 247 1.71 -25.39 4.22
CA HIS A 247 0.56 -26.15 4.74
C HIS A 247 -0.47 -25.37 5.56
N ILE A 248 -1.09 -24.36 4.96
CA ILE A 248 -2.53 -24.16 5.18
C ILE A 248 -3.21 -24.91 4.03
N THR A 249 -3.62 -26.16 4.29
CA THR A 249 -4.63 -26.81 3.46
C THR A 249 -5.78 -25.82 3.29
N PRO A 250 -6.37 -25.65 2.09
CA PRO A 250 -7.63 -24.93 1.95
C PRO A 250 -8.64 -25.75 2.76
N LEU A 251 -8.79 -25.41 4.04
CA LEU A 251 -9.89 -25.89 4.85
C LEU A 251 -11.13 -25.46 4.10
N GLU A 252 -11.99 -26.43 3.79
CA GLU A 252 -13.29 -26.21 3.18
C GLU A 252 -13.86 -24.92 3.74
N SER A 253 -14.08 -23.93 2.86
CA SER A 253 -14.55 -22.61 3.24
C SER A 253 -15.93 -22.77 3.86
N GLU A 254 -16.00 -22.92 5.18
CA GLU A 254 -17.27 -22.83 5.87
C GLU A 254 -17.76 -21.39 5.74
N ASP A 255 -19.00 -21.20 5.32
CA ASP A 255 -19.60 -19.87 5.26
C ASP A 255 -19.57 -19.23 6.66
N ILE A 256 -19.37 -17.91 6.73
CA ILE A 256 -19.48 -17.20 8.00
C ILE A 256 -20.91 -17.32 8.49
N LYS A 257 -21.11 -17.94 9.65
CA LYS A 257 -22.41 -18.14 10.28
C LYS A 257 -22.56 -17.22 11.47
N SER A 258 -22.92 -15.97 11.21
CA SER A 258 -23.37 -15.04 12.25
C SER A 258 -24.89 -14.97 12.27
N THR A 259 -25.50 -14.85 13.45
CA THR A 259 -26.94 -14.60 13.58
C THR A 259 -27.25 -13.14 13.94
N ASN A 260 -26.22 -12.39 14.35
CA ASN A 260 -26.37 -10.99 14.76
C ASN A 260 -26.55 -10.08 13.55
N LYS A 261 -27.65 -9.32 13.56
CA LYS A 261 -27.84 -8.24 12.61
C LYS A 261 -26.91 -7.09 12.98
N LEU A 262 -25.95 -6.79 12.11
CA LEU A 262 -25.00 -5.68 12.26
C LEU A 262 -25.66 -4.33 11.95
N THR A 263 -26.70 -3.97 12.71
CA THR A 263 -27.62 -2.86 12.39
C THR A 263 -27.01 -1.46 12.48
N LYS A 264 -25.81 -1.32 13.04
CA LYS A 264 -25.07 -0.05 13.18
C LYS A 264 -23.94 0.10 12.15
N LEU A 265 -23.77 -0.88 11.27
CA LEU A 265 -22.65 -0.95 10.36
C LEU A 265 -22.72 0.19 9.33
N GLN A 266 -21.64 0.95 9.23
CA GLN A 266 -21.44 2.04 8.27
C GLN A 266 -20.47 1.63 7.16
N LYS A 267 -19.47 0.83 7.51
CA LYS A 267 -18.44 0.36 6.58
C LYS A 267 -18.31 -1.14 6.63
N LEU A 268 -18.38 -1.75 5.45
CA LEU A 268 -18.22 -3.18 5.28
C LEU A 268 -17.21 -3.43 4.18
N SER A 269 -16.14 -4.14 4.51
CA SER A 269 -15.13 -4.57 3.55
C SER A 269 -14.95 -6.06 3.66
N LEU A 270 -15.37 -6.79 2.64
CA LEU A 270 -15.28 -8.24 2.54
C LEU A 270 -14.37 -8.59 1.36
N GLY A 271 -13.47 -9.54 1.55
CA GLY A 271 -12.62 -10.06 0.48
C GLY A 271 -12.29 -11.53 0.69
N GLY A 272 -11.90 -12.19 -0.39
CA GLY A 272 -11.72 -13.65 -0.44
C GLY A 272 -13.00 -14.39 -0.85
N THR A 273 -12.87 -15.69 -1.12
CA THR A 273 -13.92 -16.55 -1.72
C THR A 273 -14.92 -17.11 -0.71
N ILE A 274 -15.03 -16.55 0.49
CA ILE A 274 -15.93 -17.06 1.55
C ILE A 274 -17.31 -16.46 1.36
N ALA A 275 -18.37 -17.26 1.51
CA ALA A 275 -19.72 -16.71 1.54
C ALA A 275 -19.98 -16.05 2.91
N PHE A 276 -20.59 -14.88 2.87
CA PHE A 276 -20.96 -14.11 4.05
C PHE A 276 -22.49 -14.02 4.15
N PRO A 277 -23.05 -13.81 5.36
CA PRO A 277 -24.49 -13.65 5.50
C PRO A 277 -25.00 -12.36 4.86
N ASP A 278 -26.00 -12.47 3.98
CA ASP A 278 -26.65 -11.33 3.31
C ASP A 278 -27.14 -10.25 4.29
N HIS A 279 -27.49 -10.64 5.52
CA HIS A 279 -27.99 -9.69 6.52
C HIS A 279 -26.92 -8.69 7.03
N PHE A 280 -25.64 -8.87 6.71
CA PHE A 280 -24.61 -7.83 6.97
C PHE A 280 -24.84 -6.59 6.09
N LEU A 281 -25.42 -6.78 4.90
CA LEU A 281 -25.76 -5.71 3.97
C LEU A 281 -27.06 -4.99 4.34
N ALA A 282 -27.83 -5.51 5.31
CA ALA A 282 -29.13 -4.98 5.69
C ALA A 282 -29.06 -3.73 6.59
N SER A 283 -27.86 -3.29 6.99
CA SER A 283 -27.72 -2.09 7.83
C SER A 283 -28.15 -0.83 7.08
N PRO A 284 -29.06 -0.02 7.63
CA PRO A 284 -29.54 1.20 6.99
C PRO A 284 -28.51 2.34 7.00
N PHE A 285 -27.39 2.17 7.72
CA PHE A 285 -26.35 3.19 7.87
C PHE A 285 -25.14 2.94 6.97
N LEU A 286 -25.14 1.91 6.12
CA LEU A 286 -24.01 1.61 5.25
C LEU A 286 -23.71 2.79 4.33
N THR A 287 -22.50 3.33 4.44
CA THR A 287 -21.95 4.39 3.59
C THR A 287 -20.90 3.84 2.62
N GLU A 288 -20.16 2.81 3.00
CA GLU A 288 -19.09 2.22 2.18
C GLU A 288 -19.20 0.69 2.21
N VAL A 289 -19.29 0.09 1.03
CA VAL A 289 -19.33 -1.36 0.85
C VAL A 289 -18.29 -1.76 -0.19
N ASN A 290 -17.31 -2.56 0.23
CA ASN A 290 -16.27 -3.11 -0.63
C ASN A 290 -16.32 -4.64 -0.62
N LEU A 291 -16.75 -5.24 -1.72
CA LEU A 291 -16.90 -6.68 -1.91
C LEU A 291 -15.90 -7.22 -2.93
N TYR A 292 -14.83 -6.48 -3.26
CA TYR A 292 -13.85 -6.86 -4.28
C TYR A 292 -13.43 -8.33 -4.16
N GLY A 293 -13.53 -9.07 -5.26
CA GLY A 293 -13.13 -10.48 -5.38
C GLY A 293 -14.01 -11.49 -4.65
N SER A 294 -15.10 -11.05 -4.00
CA SER A 294 -16.01 -11.94 -3.27
C SER A 294 -16.93 -12.71 -4.22
N ARG A 295 -17.29 -13.95 -3.85
CA ARG A 295 -18.26 -14.76 -4.58
C ARG A 295 -19.49 -15.01 -3.73
N PHE A 296 -20.67 -14.82 -4.32
CA PHE A 296 -21.95 -14.97 -3.67
C PHE A 296 -22.71 -16.17 -4.24
N PRO A 297 -23.43 -16.96 -3.43
CA PRO A 297 -24.31 -18.02 -3.95
C PRO A 297 -25.40 -17.48 -4.87
N ASN A 298 -25.88 -16.25 -4.59
CA ASN A 298 -26.84 -15.52 -5.41
C ASN A 298 -26.13 -14.39 -6.16
N THR A 299 -26.42 -14.23 -7.46
CA THR A 299 -25.84 -13.17 -8.29
C THR A 299 -26.48 -11.80 -8.08
N ARG A 300 -27.52 -11.72 -7.22
CA ARG A 300 -28.20 -10.49 -6.84
C ARG A 300 -28.00 -10.16 -5.37
N LEU A 301 -27.67 -8.90 -5.09
CA LEU A 301 -27.49 -8.37 -3.74
C LEU A 301 -28.65 -7.47 -3.35
N HIS A 302 -28.96 -7.43 -2.05
CA HIS A 302 -29.87 -6.45 -1.49
C HIS A 302 -29.13 -5.55 -0.50
N ILE A 303 -29.04 -4.26 -0.82
CA ILE A 303 -28.44 -3.22 0.03
C ILE A 303 -29.46 -2.08 0.15
N PRO A 304 -30.31 -2.08 1.20
CA PRO A 304 -31.38 -1.10 1.35
C PRO A 304 -30.91 0.27 1.86
N SER A 305 -29.61 0.44 2.14
CA SER A 305 -29.06 1.68 2.72
C SER A 305 -29.18 2.86 1.76
N LYS A 306 -29.90 3.90 2.19
CA LYS A 306 -29.99 5.17 1.47
C LYS A 306 -28.76 6.05 1.65
N SER A 307 -27.87 5.69 2.57
CA SER A 307 -26.67 6.47 2.89
C SER A 307 -25.43 6.00 2.12
N LEU A 308 -25.59 5.03 1.20
CA LEU A 308 -24.48 4.45 0.45
C LEU A 308 -23.81 5.51 -0.46
N LYS A 309 -22.50 5.67 -0.27
CA LYS A 309 -21.65 6.61 -1.04
C LYS A 309 -20.63 5.89 -1.90
N LYS A 310 -20.11 4.75 -1.43
CA LYS A 310 -19.09 3.96 -2.13
C LYS A 310 -19.52 2.51 -2.24
N LEU A 311 -19.46 1.97 -3.45
CA LEU A 311 -19.73 0.57 -3.73
C LEU A 311 -18.68 -0.01 -4.67
N ASN A 312 -17.97 -1.03 -4.21
CA ASN A 312 -17.02 -1.78 -5.02
C ASN A 312 -17.45 -3.25 -5.12
N LEU A 313 -17.83 -3.67 -6.32
CA LEU A 313 -18.23 -5.03 -6.72
C LEU A 313 -17.23 -5.66 -7.69
N GLN A 314 -16.04 -5.08 -7.85
CA GLN A 314 -15.08 -5.55 -8.83
C GLN A 314 -14.70 -7.01 -8.62
N TYR A 315 -14.58 -7.79 -9.70
CA TYR A 315 -14.28 -9.24 -9.66
C TYR A 315 -15.29 -10.09 -8.85
N THR A 316 -16.51 -9.59 -8.63
CA THR A 316 -17.59 -10.39 -8.06
C THR A 316 -18.39 -11.11 -9.14
N ASN A 317 -19.19 -12.10 -8.77
CA ASN A 317 -20.13 -12.78 -9.66
C ASN A 317 -21.52 -12.11 -9.72
N ILE A 318 -21.63 -10.85 -9.29
CA ILE A 318 -22.89 -10.11 -9.33
C ILE A 318 -23.22 -9.73 -10.78
N ASP A 319 -24.47 -9.92 -11.17
CA ASP A 319 -24.96 -9.69 -12.54
C ASP A 319 -25.99 -8.56 -12.65
N SER A 320 -26.47 -8.04 -11.52
CA SER A 320 -27.49 -7.00 -11.46
C SER A 320 -27.32 -6.06 -10.27
N LEU A 321 -27.64 -4.79 -10.49
CA LEU A 321 -27.72 -3.75 -9.45
C LEU A 321 -29.14 -3.60 -8.87
N GLU A 322 -30.10 -4.41 -9.32
CA GLU A 322 -31.47 -4.42 -8.78
C GLU A 322 -31.44 -4.76 -7.29
N GLY A 323 -32.12 -3.95 -6.46
CA GLY A 323 -32.16 -4.14 -5.01
C GLY A 323 -31.09 -3.37 -4.22
N ILE A 324 -30.29 -2.55 -4.89
CA ILE A 324 -29.30 -1.63 -4.28
C ILE A 324 -29.75 -0.18 -4.50
N ASP A 325 -29.86 0.61 -3.44
CA ASP A 325 -30.13 2.05 -3.57
C ASP A 325 -28.84 2.80 -3.95
N LEU A 326 -28.75 3.24 -5.22
CA LEU A 326 -27.61 3.97 -5.76
C LEU A 326 -27.83 5.49 -5.83
N SER A 327 -28.92 6.01 -5.27
CA SER A 327 -29.30 7.44 -5.39
C SER A 327 -28.28 8.43 -4.82
N ASN A 328 -27.45 7.98 -3.87
CA ASN A 328 -26.42 8.78 -3.20
C ASN A 328 -24.98 8.33 -3.50
N VAL A 329 -24.80 7.34 -4.37
CA VAL A 329 -23.47 6.79 -4.65
C VAL A 329 -22.64 7.79 -5.45
N MET A 330 -21.41 7.99 -4.97
CA MET A 330 -20.39 8.85 -5.56
C MET A 330 -19.32 8.03 -6.27
N GLU A 331 -18.94 6.88 -5.70
CA GLU A 331 -17.94 5.97 -6.26
C GLU A 331 -18.56 4.59 -6.50
N LEU A 332 -18.62 4.18 -7.76
CA LEU A 332 -19.13 2.87 -8.17
C LEU A 332 -18.07 2.14 -9.01
N ASN A 333 -17.64 0.97 -8.54
CA ASN A 333 -16.76 0.08 -9.29
C ASN A 333 -17.48 -1.27 -9.50
N ILE A 334 -17.82 -1.56 -10.75
CA ILE A 334 -18.42 -2.82 -11.20
C ILE A 334 -17.56 -3.50 -12.26
N SER A 335 -16.27 -3.15 -12.32
CA SER A 335 -15.35 -3.72 -13.28
C SER A 335 -15.23 -5.24 -13.13
N ASN A 336 -15.02 -5.97 -14.22
CA ASN A 336 -14.88 -7.43 -14.21
C ASN A 336 -16.11 -8.13 -13.58
N THR A 337 -17.31 -7.69 -13.96
CA THR A 337 -18.61 -8.31 -13.59
C THR A 337 -19.45 -8.55 -14.84
N SER A 338 -20.55 -9.30 -14.71
CA SER A 338 -21.50 -9.54 -15.81
C SER A 338 -22.67 -8.55 -15.82
N ILE A 339 -22.54 -7.42 -15.10
CA ILE A 339 -23.57 -6.37 -15.03
C ILE A 339 -23.72 -5.71 -16.40
N LYS A 340 -24.99 -5.56 -16.83
CA LYS A 340 -25.38 -4.98 -18.13
C LYS A 340 -26.03 -3.62 -17.99
N ASP A 341 -26.97 -3.53 -17.05
CA ASP A 341 -27.83 -2.38 -16.88
C ASP A 341 -27.35 -1.56 -15.67
N ILE A 342 -27.18 -0.26 -15.89
CA ILE A 342 -26.94 0.72 -14.84
C ILE A 342 -28.21 1.56 -14.61
N PRO A 343 -28.66 1.73 -13.35
CA PRO A 343 -29.79 2.60 -13.04
C PRO A 343 -29.37 4.08 -13.16
N GLU A 344 -30.25 5.00 -12.79
CA GLU A 344 -29.90 6.43 -12.74
C GLU A 344 -28.80 6.69 -11.71
N LEU A 345 -27.68 7.24 -12.18
CA LEU A 345 -26.47 7.53 -11.38
C LEU A 345 -26.19 9.03 -11.38
N GLN A 346 -27.06 9.81 -10.73
CA GLN A 346 -27.03 11.28 -10.79
C GLN A 346 -25.84 11.91 -10.05
N LYS A 347 -25.34 11.27 -8.97
CA LYS A 347 -24.30 11.81 -8.09
C LYS A 347 -22.93 11.16 -8.25
N VAL A 348 -22.80 10.20 -9.16
CA VAL A 348 -21.55 9.47 -9.37
C VAL A 348 -20.47 10.40 -9.90
N THR A 349 -19.36 10.47 -9.19
CA THR A 349 -18.14 11.19 -9.57
C THR A 349 -17.07 10.26 -10.12
N CYS A 350 -17.07 8.99 -9.72
CA CYS A 350 -16.15 7.95 -10.19
C CYS A 350 -16.93 6.70 -10.59
N LEU A 351 -16.87 6.33 -11.86
CA LEU A 351 -17.52 5.16 -12.43
C LEU A 351 -16.49 4.26 -13.12
N LEU A 352 -16.31 3.04 -12.60
CA LEU A 352 -15.41 2.04 -13.17
C LEU A 352 -16.23 0.84 -13.65
N VAL A 353 -16.27 0.62 -14.96
CA VAL A 353 -17.03 -0.43 -15.63
C VAL A 353 -16.16 -1.23 -16.61
N SER A 354 -14.84 -1.24 -16.39
CA SER A 354 -13.91 -1.98 -17.24
C SER A 354 -14.19 -3.48 -17.23
N ASP A 355 -14.04 -4.14 -18.38
CA ASP A 355 -14.30 -5.58 -18.53
C ASP A 355 -15.72 -5.98 -18.06
N SER A 356 -16.72 -5.16 -18.41
CA SER A 356 -18.14 -5.42 -18.09
C SER A 356 -19.01 -5.49 -19.35
N ASP A 357 -20.23 -5.99 -19.19
CA ASP A 357 -21.24 -6.04 -20.26
C ASP A 357 -22.06 -4.76 -20.40
N VAL A 358 -21.74 -3.70 -19.65
CA VAL A 358 -22.42 -2.41 -19.74
C VAL A 358 -22.27 -1.84 -21.15
N SER A 359 -23.40 -1.61 -21.82
CA SER A 359 -23.46 -1.14 -23.21
C SER A 359 -23.96 0.29 -23.37
N SER A 360 -24.50 0.89 -22.31
CA SER A 360 -25.04 2.25 -22.34
C SER A 360 -24.73 3.02 -21.06
N LEU A 361 -24.33 4.29 -21.23
CA LEU A 361 -24.05 5.23 -20.16
C LEU A 361 -25.11 6.33 -20.02
N ALA A 362 -26.23 6.22 -20.73
CA ALA A 362 -27.26 7.27 -20.79
C ALA A 362 -27.84 7.66 -19.42
N SER A 363 -27.81 6.74 -18.45
CA SER A 363 -28.31 6.93 -17.09
C SER A 363 -27.33 7.65 -16.15
N VAL A 364 -26.09 7.91 -16.58
CA VAL A 364 -25.08 8.57 -15.76
C VAL A 364 -25.30 10.08 -15.80
N GLY A 365 -25.29 10.74 -14.64
CA GLY A 365 -25.45 12.19 -14.51
C GLY A 365 -24.26 13.00 -15.03
N ASN A 366 -24.26 14.31 -14.79
CA ASN A 366 -23.21 15.24 -15.23
C ASN A 366 -22.13 15.52 -14.16
N CYS A 367 -22.08 14.71 -13.11
CA CYS A 367 -21.09 14.84 -12.03
C CYS A 367 -19.87 13.93 -12.22
N CYS A 368 -19.88 13.04 -13.23
CA CYS A 368 -18.84 12.04 -13.41
C CYS A 368 -17.52 12.69 -13.83
N GLU A 369 -16.50 12.64 -12.98
CA GLU A 369 -15.17 13.18 -13.22
C GLU A 369 -14.20 12.09 -13.69
N LYS A 370 -14.38 10.86 -13.23
CA LYS A 370 -13.54 9.71 -13.60
C LYS A 370 -14.38 8.58 -14.18
N LEU A 371 -14.03 8.15 -15.39
CA LEU A 371 -14.70 7.07 -16.10
C LEU A 371 -13.68 6.07 -16.67
N ASP A 372 -13.84 4.79 -16.33
CA ASP A 372 -13.11 3.69 -16.98
C ASP A 372 -14.10 2.73 -17.66
N ILE A 373 -14.04 2.70 -18.99
CA ILE A 373 -14.85 1.83 -19.86
C ILE A 373 -13.97 0.87 -20.68
N SER A 374 -12.75 0.58 -20.19
CA SER A 374 -11.81 -0.33 -20.87
C SER A 374 -12.46 -1.68 -21.16
N ASN A 375 -12.20 -2.26 -22.33
CA ASN A 375 -12.76 -3.56 -22.74
C ASN A 375 -14.29 -3.67 -22.62
N SER A 376 -15.02 -2.56 -22.68
CA SER A 376 -16.48 -2.55 -22.56
C SER A 376 -17.19 -2.54 -23.92
N LYS A 377 -18.50 -2.77 -23.89
CA LYS A 377 -19.38 -2.73 -25.07
C LYS A 377 -19.94 -1.34 -25.37
N ASN A 378 -19.45 -0.29 -24.70
CA ASN A 378 -19.90 1.08 -24.92
C ASN A 378 -19.37 1.59 -26.27
N ASP A 379 -20.26 1.92 -27.19
CA ASP A 379 -19.93 2.47 -28.51
C ASP A 379 -19.97 4.00 -28.56
N ARG A 380 -20.51 4.65 -27.52
CA ARG A 380 -20.70 6.11 -27.42
C ARG A 380 -20.52 6.62 -26.00
N ILE A 381 -20.01 7.84 -25.88
CA ILE A 381 -19.99 8.62 -24.63
C ILE A 381 -21.11 9.68 -24.68
N PRO A 382 -22.05 9.69 -23.72
CA PRO A 382 -23.08 10.72 -23.62
C PRO A 382 -22.51 12.14 -23.48
N GLN A 383 -23.16 13.11 -24.12
CA GLN A 383 -22.72 14.51 -24.14
C GLN A 383 -22.66 15.12 -22.73
N ASN A 384 -23.53 14.71 -21.82
CA ASN A 384 -23.54 15.22 -20.44
C ASN A 384 -22.26 14.85 -19.66
N LEU A 385 -21.58 13.75 -20.01
CA LEU A 385 -20.31 13.35 -19.39
C LEU A 385 -19.13 14.16 -19.94
N CYS A 386 -19.19 14.56 -21.22
CA CYS A 386 -18.09 15.26 -21.88
C CYS A 386 -17.65 16.52 -21.11
N ASN A 387 -18.59 17.23 -20.49
CA ASN A 387 -18.32 18.50 -19.81
C ASN A 387 -17.83 18.36 -18.35
N SER A 388 -17.84 17.15 -17.80
CA SER A 388 -17.48 16.88 -16.39
C SER A 388 -16.22 16.04 -16.25
N LEU A 389 -15.91 15.20 -17.23
CA LEU A 389 -14.78 14.28 -17.18
C LEU A 389 -13.44 15.02 -17.06
N ARG A 390 -12.64 14.55 -16.11
CA ARG A 390 -11.22 14.87 -15.91
C ARG A 390 -10.32 13.70 -16.28
N ASP A 391 -10.76 12.47 -15.98
CA ASP A 391 -10.04 11.24 -16.27
C ASP A 391 -10.92 10.29 -17.08
N LEU A 392 -10.49 9.96 -18.30
CA LEU A 392 -11.19 9.04 -19.20
C LEU A 392 -10.26 7.92 -19.66
N ILE A 393 -10.64 6.68 -19.34
CA ILE A 393 -9.92 5.47 -19.72
C ILE A 393 -10.82 4.62 -20.62
N MET A 394 -10.37 4.36 -21.83
CA MET A 394 -11.09 3.65 -22.89
C MET A 394 -10.18 2.64 -23.60
N ARG A 395 -9.35 1.91 -22.84
CA ARG A 395 -8.44 0.92 -23.42
C ARG A 395 -9.22 -0.17 -24.14
N ASN A 396 -8.88 -0.44 -25.39
CA ASN A 396 -9.57 -1.44 -26.23
C ASN A 396 -11.11 -1.25 -26.22
N ALA A 397 -11.57 0.00 -26.14
CA ALA A 397 -12.99 0.32 -26.23
C ALA A 397 -13.44 0.39 -27.69
N ILE A 398 -14.72 0.07 -27.94
CA ILE A 398 -15.28 0.02 -29.30
C ILE A 398 -15.91 1.34 -29.77
N VAL A 399 -15.75 2.41 -28.99
CA VAL A 399 -16.32 3.75 -29.24
C VAL A 399 -16.10 4.14 -30.71
N SER A 400 -17.17 4.47 -31.43
CA SER A 400 -17.07 4.67 -32.89
C SER A 400 -16.59 6.04 -33.31
N ASP A 401 -16.88 7.05 -32.49
CA ASP A 401 -16.56 8.43 -32.77
C ASP A 401 -15.98 9.08 -31.52
N LEU A 402 -14.78 9.63 -31.66
CA LEU A 402 -14.06 10.35 -30.61
C LEU A 402 -14.17 11.88 -30.76
N SER A 403 -14.98 12.38 -31.69
CA SER A 403 -15.18 13.83 -31.92
C SER A 403 -15.69 14.57 -30.68
N PHE A 404 -16.36 13.87 -29.76
CA PHE A 404 -16.82 14.43 -28.49
C PHE A 404 -15.68 14.99 -27.62
N LEU A 405 -14.44 14.51 -27.81
CA LEU A 405 -13.26 14.99 -27.10
C LEU A 405 -13.01 16.49 -27.32
N GLN A 406 -13.44 17.05 -28.45
CA GLN A 406 -13.34 18.50 -28.71
C GLN A 406 -14.14 19.37 -27.74
N LYS A 407 -15.14 18.78 -27.06
CA LYS A 407 -16.00 19.47 -26.08
C LYS A 407 -15.60 19.13 -24.64
N ALA A 408 -14.57 18.30 -24.45
CA ALA A 408 -14.16 17.81 -23.15
C ALA A 408 -13.15 18.76 -22.48
N ASP A 409 -13.55 20.01 -22.24
CA ASP A 409 -12.68 21.13 -21.83
C ASP A 409 -12.05 20.97 -20.43
N LYS A 410 -12.48 19.97 -19.66
CA LYS A 410 -11.93 19.64 -18.34
C LYS A 410 -11.08 18.38 -18.34
N LEU A 411 -10.96 17.69 -19.48
CA LEU A 411 -10.30 16.41 -19.55
C LEU A 411 -8.79 16.58 -19.42
N GLU A 412 -8.21 16.05 -18.35
CA GLU A 412 -6.79 16.15 -18.03
C GLU A 412 -6.04 14.87 -18.39
N THR A 413 -6.68 13.71 -18.20
CA THR A 413 -6.11 12.38 -18.50
C THR A 413 -6.97 11.64 -19.52
N LEU A 414 -6.33 11.19 -20.60
CA LEU A 414 -6.95 10.36 -21.63
C LEU A 414 -6.09 9.11 -21.91
N ASP A 415 -6.71 7.93 -21.80
CA ASP A 415 -6.12 6.66 -22.22
C ASP A 415 -7.04 5.98 -23.25
N ILE A 416 -6.59 5.93 -24.50
CA ILE A 416 -7.28 5.30 -25.64
C ILE A 416 -6.43 4.19 -26.25
N SER A 417 -5.61 3.53 -25.43
CA SER A 417 -4.75 2.44 -25.88
C SER A 417 -5.54 1.34 -26.59
N GLN A 418 -4.94 0.72 -27.61
CA GLN A 418 -5.56 -0.34 -28.42
C GLN A 418 -6.82 0.12 -29.16
N TYR A 419 -6.95 1.41 -29.46
CA TYR A 419 -8.01 1.90 -30.34
C TYR A 419 -7.79 1.39 -31.77
N THR A 420 -8.79 0.71 -32.32
CA THR A 420 -8.68 -0.09 -33.56
C THR A 420 -9.16 0.61 -34.82
N LYS A 421 -9.69 1.83 -34.71
CA LYS A 421 -10.18 2.62 -35.85
C LYS A 421 -9.17 3.72 -36.18
N ASP A 422 -9.24 4.23 -37.41
CA ASP A 422 -8.40 5.34 -37.85
C ASP A 422 -8.53 6.54 -36.91
N LEU A 423 -7.39 6.96 -36.37
CA LEU A 423 -7.33 7.95 -35.31
C LEU A 423 -6.54 9.19 -35.75
N GLU A 424 -7.25 10.29 -36.03
CA GLU A 424 -6.66 11.62 -36.21
C GLU A 424 -6.77 12.43 -34.91
N ILE A 425 -5.98 12.04 -33.90
CA ILE A 425 -6.03 12.63 -32.55
C ILE A 425 -5.76 14.15 -32.55
N SER A 426 -4.94 14.66 -33.49
CA SER A 426 -4.57 16.07 -33.60
C SER A 426 -5.78 17.00 -33.77
N ALA A 427 -6.85 16.51 -34.40
CA ALA A 427 -8.07 17.28 -34.66
C ALA A 427 -9.08 17.24 -33.50
N ILE A 428 -8.89 16.36 -32.51
CA ILE A 428 -9.92 16.06 -31.51
C ILE A 428 -9.40 16.14 -30.06
N ILE A 429 -8.10 16.16 -29.82
CA ILE A 429 -7.53 16.25 -28.47
C ILE A 429 -7.94 17.57 -27.78
N PRO A 430 -8.46 17.54 -26.54
CA PRO A 430 -8.81 18.76 -25.84
C PRO A 430 -7.56 19.51 -25.37
N SER A 431 -7.61 20.84 -25.39
CA SER A 431 -6.50 21.71 -24.95
C SER A 431 -6.16 21.55 -23.46
N SER A 432 -7.11 21.07 -22.65
CA SER A 432 -6.93 20.77 -21.24
C SER A 432 -6.10 19.51 -20.97
N ALA A 433 -5.87 18.66 -21.99
CA ALA A 433 -5.18 17.40 -21.83
C ALA A 433 -3.75 17.60 -21.34
N LYS A 434 -3.40 16.91 -20.25
CA LYS A 434 -2.06 16.89 -19.66
C LYS A 434 -1.40 15.52 -19.79
N ARG A 435 -2.19 14.44 -19.77
CA ARG A 435 -1.71 13.05 -19.90
C ARG A 435 -2.43 12.36 -21.04
N LEU A 436 -1.67 11.86 -22.00
CA LEU A 436 -2.18 11.12 -23.15
C LEU A 436 -1.51 9.75 -23.25
N THR A 437 -2.32 8.70 -23.26
CA THR A 437 -1.87 7.32 -23.49
C THR A 437 -2.60 6.75 -24.69
N MET A 438 -1.84 6.29 -25.68
CA MET A 438 -2.31 5.78 -26.96
C MET A 438 -1.46 4.59 -27.39
N THR A 439 -1.26 3.61 -26.50
CA THR A 439 -0.37 2.49 -26.83
C THR A 439 -1.03 1.52 -27.81
N SER A 440 -0.29 1.03 -28.80
CA SER A 440 -0.76 0.03 -29.77
C SER A 440 -2.08 0.40 -30.47
N CYS A 441 -2.21 1.65 -30.92
CA CYS A 441 -3.36 2.13 -31.67
C CYS A 441 -3.18 1.97 -33.19
N MET A 442 -4.28 2.06 -33.93
CA MET A 442 -4.25 2.18 -35.40
C MET A 442 -4.10 3.65 -35.81
N LEU A 443 -2.85 4.06 -36.07
CA LEU A 443 -2.54 5.41 -36.54
C LEU A 443 -2.49 5.44 -38.09
N PRO A 444 -3.20 6.37 -38.76
CA PRO A 444 -3.29 6.41 -40.22
C PRO A 444 -2.04 6.99 -40.90
N LYS A 445 -1.19 7.69 -40.14
CA LYS A 445 0.02 8.38 -40.62
C LYS A 445 1.22 7.91 -39.80
N ASP A 446 2.41 7.98 -40.40
CA ASP A 446 3.67 7.71 -39.70
C ASP A 446 4.20 8.94 -38.93
N THR A 447 3.49 10.07 -38.99
CA THR A 447 3.71 11.24 -38.15
C THR A 447 2.53 11.45 -37.21
N LEU A 448 2.83 11.63 -35.92
CA LEU A 448 1.85 12.05 -34.91
C LEU A 448 2.05 13.52 -34.60
N GLU A 449 1.01 14.32 -34.81
CA GLU A 449 0.98 15.74 -34.49
C GLU A 449 0.15 15.97 -33.22
N ILE A 450 0.72 16.69 -32.25
CA ILE A 450 -0.02 17.21 -31.09
C ILE A 450 -0.05 18.74 -31.22
N PRO A 451 -1.24 19.37 -31.27
CA PRO A 451 -1.35 20.80 -31.46
C PRO A 451 -0.58 21.63 -30.42
N ASP A 452 -0.04 22.76 -30.85
CA ASP A 452 0.63 23.74 -29.98
C ASP A 452 -0.28 24.38 -28.93
N SER A 453 -1.58 24.12 -28.93
CA SER A 453 -2.48 24.52 -27.85
C SER A 453 -2.48 23.52 -26.68
N VAL A 454 -2.00 22.29 -26.89
CA VAL A 454 -1.98 21.21 -25.90
C VAL A 454 -0.61 21.17 -25.22
N ARG A 455 -0.57 21.08 -23.90
CA ARG A 455 0.65 21.02 -23.08
C ARG A 455 0.67 19.72 -22.27
N LEU A 456 1.20 18.66 -22.88
CA LEU A 456 1.28 17.36 -22.23
C LEU A 456 2.45 17.31 -21.25
N ASN A 457 2.18 16.85 -20.03
CA ASN A 457 3.21 16.45 -19.06
C ASN A 457 3.58 14.96 -19.17
N HIS A 458 2.70 14.16 -19.77
CA HIS A 458 2.90 12.73 -19.98
C HIS A 458 2.35 12.31 -21.35
N LEU A 459 3.20 11.67 -22.16
CA LEU A 459 2.80 11.05 -23.42
C LEU A 459 3.30 9.62 -23.45
N ASN A 460 2.42 8.66 -23.71
CA ASN A 460 2.80 7.28 -23.98
C ASN A 460 2.12 6.76 -25.25
N ILE A 461 2.92 6.55 -26.28
CA ILE A 461 2.54 6.11 -27.62
C ILE A 461 3.29 4.81 -27.98
N SER A 462 3.68 4.04 -26.97
CA SER A 462 4.42 2.79 -27.17
C SER A 462 3.64 1.76 -27.98
N GLY A 463 4.33 0.91 -28.74
CA GLY A 463 3.71 -0.16 -29.52
C GLY A 463 3.08 0.27 -30.84
N ASN A 464 3.14 1.56 -31.20
CA ASN A 464 2.74 2.07 -32.51
C ASN A 464 3.89 1.90 -33.52
N LYS A 465 4.13 0.67 -34.00
CA LYS A 465 5.30 0.32 -34.83
C LYS A 465 5.45 1.13 -36.12
N GLY A 466 4.34 1.57 -36.71
CA GLY A 466 4.34 2.36 -37.96
C GLY A 466 4.71 3.83 -37.76
N LEU A 467 4.70 4.32 -36.52
CA LEU A 467 4.96 5.71 -36.20
C LEU A 467 6.46 6.01 -36.22
N LYS A 468 6.88 7.00 -37.00
CA LYS A 468 8.29 7.38 -37.21
C LYS A 468 8.62 8.79 -36.73
N GLU A 469 7.62 9.67 -36.68
CA GLU A 469 7.82 11.08 -36.37
C GLU A 469 6.81 11.56 -35.32
N LEU A 470 7.26 12.46 -34.43
CA LEU A 470 6.43 13.07 -33.39
C LEU A 470 6.64 14.58 -33.40
N GLN A 471 5.58 15.32 -33.72
CA GLN A 471 5.57 16.77 -33.71
C GLN A 471 4.70 17.27 -32.54
N MET A 472 5.33 17.91 -31.57
CA MET A 472 4.61 18.47 -30.42
C MET A 472 5.42 19.58 -29.75
N ASN A 473 4.73 20.43 -28.99
CA ASN A 473 5.38 21.27 -28.00
C ASN A 473 5.71 20.46 -26.73
N ALA A 474 6.98 20.10 -26.56
CA ALA A 474 7.45 19.27 -25.44
C ALA A 474 7.89 20.09 -24.19
N SER A 475 7.58 21.39 -24.10
CA SER A 475 8.09 22.27 -23.04
C SER A 475 7.68 21.87 -21.60
N GLU A 476 6.50 21.27 -21.43
CA GLU A 476 5.99 20.78 -20.13
C GLU A 476 6.13 19.27 -19.96
N LEU A 477 6.67 18.58 -20.96
CA LEU A 477 6.74 17.13 -20.98
C LEU A 477 7.70 16.64 -19.89
N SER A 478 7.22 15.74 -19.03
CA SER A 478 8.02 15.15 -17.96
C SER A 478 8.28 13.67 -18.18
N THR A 479 7.40 12.99 -18.92
CA THR A 479 7.50 11.55 -19.18
C THR A 479 7.09 11.25 -20.62
N LEU A 480 7.93 10.49 -21.32
CA LEU A 480 7.71 10.04 -22.69
C LEU A 480 7.86 8.52 -22.78
N GLY A 481 6.84 7.85 -23.33
CA GLY A 481 6.89 6.45 -23.72
C GLY A 481 6.75 6.31 -25.23
N ILE A 482 7.81 5.83 -25.89
CA ILE A 482 7.89 5.57 -27.34
C ILE A 482 8.48 4.19 -27.63
N SER A 483 8.39 3.27 -26.66
CA SER A 483 8.93 1.92 -26.82
C SER A 483 8.23 1.22 -27.98
N ASN A 484 8.96 0.42 -28.77
CA ASN A 484 8.40 -0.31 -29.90
C ASN A 484 7.68 0.60 -30.93
N THR A 485 8.32 1.73 -31.26
CA THR A 485 7.95 2.66 -32.35
C THR A 485 9.12 2.80 -33.33
N GLY A 486 8.85 3.36 -34.52
CA GLY A 486 9.86 3.69 -35.53
C GLY A 486 10.56 5.04 -35.32
N ILE A 487 10.28 5.75 -34.22
CA ILE A 487 10.92 7.03 -33.90
C ILE A 487 12.41 6.82 -33.66
N SER A 488 13.25 7.55 -34.40
CA SER A 488 14.71 7.35 -34.42
C SER A 488 15.53 8.42 -33.71
N HIS A 489 14.92 9.55 -33.37
CA HIS A 489 15.61 10.70 -32.81
C HIS A 489 14.78 11.38 -31.71
N LEU A 490 15.46 12.13 -30.84
CA LEU A 490 14.88 12.83 -29.70
C LEU A 490 15.04 14.35 -29.77
N SER A 491 15.36 14.91 -30.94
CA SER A 491 15.66 16.35 -31.08
C SER A 491 14.46 17.28 -30.84
N PHE A 492 13.24 16.74 -30.78
CA PHE A 492 12.04 17.50 -30.40
C PHE A 492 11.93 17.75 -28.88
N LEU A 493 12.74 17.05 -28.06
CA LEU A 493 12.76 17.27 -26.61
C LEU A 493 13.31 18.67 -26.28
N PRO A 494 12.83 19.30 -25.18
CA PRO A 494 13.35 20.59 -24.77
C PRO A 494 14.84 20.49 -24.39
N PRO A 495 15.63 21.59 -24.47
CA PRO A 495 17.05 21.57 -24.12
C PRO A 495 17.38 21.09 -22.70
N GLY A 496 16.44 21.22 -21.74
CA GLY A 496 16.57 20.68 -20.38
C GLY A 496 16.18 19.21 -20.23
N GLY A 497 15.85 18.55 -21.35
CA GLY A 497 15.23 17.23 -21.47
C GLY A 497 14.05 17.00 -20.53
N ILE A 498 13.72 15.73 -20.28
CA ILE A 498 12.53 15.34 -19.54
C ILE A 498 12.87 14.28 -18.49
N ARG A 499 12.04 14.13 -17.45
CA ARG A 499 12.37 13.29 -16.28
C ARG A 499 12.46 11.79 -16.61
N ASN A 500 11.54 11.27 -17.41
CA ASN A 500 11.47 9.83 -17.71
C ASN A 500 11.32 9.58 -19.22
N ILE A 501 12.17 8.72 -19.77
CA ILE A 501 12.13 8.31 -21.18
C ILE A 501 12.10 6.79 -21.25
N TYR A 502 11.06 6.24 -21.87
CA TYR A 502 10.89 4.81 -22.11
C TYR A 502 10.85 4.53 -23.61
N ALA A 503 11.97 4.14 -24.19
CA ALA A 503 12.15 3.97 -25.62
C ALA A 503 12.76 2.60 -25.99
N SER A 504 12.47 1.58 -25.20
CA SER A 504 12.92 0.21 -25.45
C SER A 504 12.40 -0.35 -26.76
N HIS A 505 13.13 -1.28 -27.38
CA HIS A 505 12.75 -1.94 -28.64
C HIS A 505 12.41 -0.93 -29.76
N GLY A 506 13.05 0.24 -29.74
CA GLY A 506 12.80 1.33 -30.68
C GLY A 506 13.91 1.49 -31.72
N ASN A 507 13.74 2.48 -32.60
CA ASN A 507 14.73 2.81 -33.64
C ASN A 507 15.65 3.97 -33.25
N ILE A 508 15.69 4.34 -31.97
CA ILE A 508 16.55 5.44 -31.51
C ILE A 508 18.00 5.14 -31.84
N THR A 509 18.64 6.06 -32.56
CA THR A 509 20.09 5.99 -32.83
C THR A 509 20.87 7.11 -32.14
N SER A 510 20.22 8.25 -31.83
CA SER A 510 20.88 9.42 -31.26
C SER A 510 20.29 9.85 -29.91
N LEU A 511 21.19 10.10 -28.95
CA LEU A 511 20.88 10.62 -27.61
C LEU A 511 21.13 12.14 -27.49
N SER A 512 21.29 12.87 -28.60
CA SER A 512 21.57 14.31 -28.55
C SER A 512 20.48 15.13 -27.82
N GLY A 513 19.22 14.68 -27.90
CA GLY A 513 18.07 15.32 -27.25
C GLY A 513 18.05 15.25 -25.73
N ILE A 514 18.99 14.53 -25.09
CA ILE A 514 19.07 14.42 -23.62
C ILE A 514 20.30 15.10 -23.02
N ILE A 515 21.15 15.75 -23.83
CA ILE A 515 22.34 16.46 -23.36
C ILE A 515 21.92 17.55 -22.36
N GLY A 516 22.59 17.60 -21.20
CA GLY A 516 22.31 18.60 -20.15
C GLY A 516 20.94 18.44 -19.47
N SER A 517 20.26 17.30 -19.66
CA SER A 517 18.91 17.11 -19.16
C SER A 517 18.82 16.66 -17.69
N ASN A 518 17.67 16.97 -17.07
CA ASN A 518 17.29 16.44 -15.76
C ASN A 518 16.65 15.04 -15.82
N THR A 519 16.95 14.25 -16.86
CA THR A 519 16.47 12.87 -17.00
C THR A 519 16.90 12.04 -15.81
N LYS A 520 15.95 11.35 -15.17
CA LYS A 520 16.18 10.44 -14.05
C LYS A 520 16.11 8.99 -14.50
N LYS A 521 15.14 8.65 -15.34
CA LYS A 521 14.97 7.29 -15.87
C LYS A 521 15.11 7.29 -17.38
N LEU A 522 16.03 6.49 -17.89
CA LEU A 522 16.22 6.27 -19.31
C LEU A 522 16.22 4.77 -19.61
N ASP A 523 15.23 4.33 -20.38
CA ASP A 523 15.19 2.98 -20.95
C ASP A 523 15.36 3.05 -22.46
N ILE A 524 16.50 2.55 -22.92
CA ILE A 524 16.88 2.40 -24.33
C ILE A 524 17.34 0.95 -24.61
N SER A 525 16.78 0.00 -23.85
CA SER A 525 17.04 -1.42 -24.06
C SER A 525 16.61 -1.85 -25.47
N HIS A 526 17.33 -2.79 -26.06
CA HIS A 526 17.11 -3.25 -27.44
C HIS A 526 17.24 -2.16 -28.53
N CYS A 527 17.94 -1.06 -28.27
CA CYS A 527 18.24 -0.03 -29.28
C CYS A 527 19.69 -0.13 -29.80
N ASN A 528 19.95 0.47 -30.97
CA ASN A 528 21.30 0.56 -31.55
C ASN A 528 21.75 2.03 -31.61
N ILE A 529 22.52 2.45 -30.61
CA ILE A 529 22.89 3.85 -30.37
C ILE A 529 24.24 4.16 -31.02
N GLU A 530 24.31 5.24 -31.80
CA GLU A 530 25.53 5.67 -32.48
C GLU A 530 26.61 6.18 -31.51
N SER A 531 26.19 6.93 -30.49
CA SER A 531 27.08 7.45 -29.44
C SER A 531 26.38 7.56 -28.10
N PHE A 532 27.03 7.03 -27.07
CA PHE A 532 26.61 7.13 -25.66
C PHE A 532 27.20 8.35 -24.94
N GLU A 533 28.05 9.14 -25.61
CA GLU A 533 28.66 10.36 -25.05
C GLU A 533 27.67 11.33 -24.38
N PRO A 534 26.47 11.59 -24.94
CA PRO A 534 25.48 12.45 -24.30
C PRO A 534 25.17 12.13 -22.84
N LEU A 535 25.28 10.85 -22.43
CA LEU A 535 25.02 10.40 -21.06
C LEU A 535 25.89 11.10 -20.00
N GLN A 536 27.11 11.51 -20.35
CA GLN A 536 28.05 12.12 -19.39
C GLN A 536 27.54 13.39 -18.74
N THR A 537 26.68 14.13 -19.44
CA THR A 537 26.18 15.44 -19.03
C THR A 537 24.81 15.36 -18.35
N THR A 538 24.32 14.17 -18.06
CA THR A 538 22.98 13.93 -17.53
C THR A 538 22.98 13.68 -16.01
N THR A 539 21.79 13.69 -15.40
CA THR A 539 21.61 13.34 -13.98
C THR A 539 20.81 12.05 -13.78
N ILE A 540 20.99 11.09 -14.70
CA ILE A 540 20.27 9.82 -14.74
C ILE A 540 20.57 8.98 -13.50
N THR A 541 19.50 8.55 -12.83
CA THR A 541 19.56 7.68 -11.66
C THR A 541 19.31 6.22 -12.03
N ASP A 542 18.53 5.97 -13.08
CA ASP A 542 18.14 4.63 -13.53
C ASP A 542 18.37 4.53 -15.04
N LEU A 543 19.35 3.71 -15.44
CA LEU A 543 19.71 3.49 -16.84
C LEU A 543 19.50 2.03 -17.23
N ASN A 544 18.66 1.79 -18.24
CA ASN A 544 18.50 0.49 -18.86
C ASN A 544 19.02 0.52 -20.31
N VAL A 545 20.13 -0.17 -20.54
CA VAL A 545 20.78 -0.37 -21.85
C VAL A 545 20.84 -1.86 -22.20
N SER A 546 20.03 -2.69 -21.56
CA SER A 546 20.04 -4.14 -21.80
C SER A 546 19.76 -4.48 -23.26
N PHE A 547 20.43 -5.51 -23.77
CA PHE A 547 20.30 -6.01 -25.15
C PHE A 547 20.53 -4.94 -26.24
N SER A 548 21.26 -3.88 -25.92
CA SER A 548 21.67 -2.83 -26.87
C SER A 548 23.10 -3.09 -27.40
N ASN A 549 23.60 -2.18 -28.25
CA ASN A 549 24.99 -2.17 -28.69
C ASN A 549 25.97 -1.52 -27.69
N PHE A 550 25.53 -1.25 -26.45
CA PHE A 550 26.38 -0.74 -25.38
C PHE A 550 27.50 -1.73 -25.04
N ALA A 551 28.75 -1.27 -24.92
CA ALA A 551 29.90 -2.13 -24.66
C ALA A 551 30.80 -1.57 -23.54
N GLU A 552 31.83 -2.33 -23.15
CA GLU A 552 32.74 -1.95 -22.06
C GLU A 552 33.39 -0.57 -22.26
N LYS A 553 33.70 -0.20 -23.51
CA LYS A 553 34.25 1.11 -23.89
C LYS A 553 33.32 2.29 -23.55
N ASP A 554 32.01 2.02 -23.42
CA ASP A 554 30.96 3.03 -23.23
C ASP A 554 30.67 3.28 -21.75
N LEU A 555 31.18 2.44 -20.84
CA LEU A 555 31.06 2.62 -19.38
C LEU A 555 31.61 3.97 -18.91
N LYS A 556 32.59 4.54 -19.63
CA LYS A 556 33.15 5.88 -19.35
C LYS A 556 32.15 7.02 -19.54
N PHE A 557 31.02 6.77 -20.20
CA PHE A 557 29.98 7.76 -20.45
C PHE A 557 28.90 7.79 -19.36
N ILE A 558 28.92 6.85 -18.41
CA ILE A 558 27.93 6.78 -17.33
C ILE A 558 28.11 7.94 -16.35
N PRO A 559 27.02 8.66 -15.96
CA PRO A 559 27.08 9.76 -15.01
C PRO A 559 27.25 9.25 -13.57
N MET A 560 28.49 8.92 -13.22
CA MET A 560 28.89 8.26 -11.97
C MET A 560 28.45 8.97 -10.68
N ASP A 561 28.20 10.27 -10.72
CA ASP A 561 27.79 11.06 -9.55
C ASP A 561 26.29 10.90 -9.21
N SER A 562 25.48 10.41 -10.15
CA SER A 562 24.02 10.36 -10.01
C SER A 562 23.41 8.98 -10.18
N ILE A 563 24.06 8.09 -10.95
CA ILE A 563 23.56 6.75 -11.24
C ILE A 563 23.36 5.92 -9.97
N ARG A 564 22.24 5.20 -9.89
CA ARG A 564 21.88 4.32 -8.78
C ARG A 564 21.52 2.91 -9.24
N MET A 565 20.92 2.80 -10.42
CA MET A 565 20.53 1.53 -11.03
C MET A 565 21.02 1.46 -12.47
N LEU A 566 21.74 0.39 -12.80
CA LEU A 566 22.25 0.13 -14.16
C LEU A 566 21.88 -1.28 -14.62
N ASN A 567 21.13 -1.40 -15.71
CA ASN A 567 20.88 -2.68 -16.36
C ASN A 567 21.65 -2.79 -17.68
N VAL A 568 22.60 -3.73 -17.71
CA VAL A 568 23.47 -4.04 -18.86
C VAL A 568 23.33 -5.51 -19.31
N ALA A 569 22.26 -6.20 -18.93
CA ALA A 569 22.02 -7.57 -19.35
C ALA A 569 22.05 -7.71 -20.88
N GLY A 570 22.63 -8.79 -21.42
CA GLY A 570 22.66 -9.04 -22.86
C GLY A 570 23.52 -8.10 -23.69
N THR A 571 24.38 -7.27 -23.07
CA THR A 571 25.34 -6.38 -23.76
C THR A 571 26.70 -7.02 -24.04
N GLY A 572 26.95 -8.21 -23.48
CA GLY A 572 28.27 -8.86 -23.50
C GLY A 572 29.26 -8.31 -22.45
N ILE A 573 28.85 -7.40 -21.57
CA ILE A 573 29.66 -6.96 -20.43
C ILE A 573 29.63 -8.03 -19.34
N HIS A 574 30.78 -8.67 -19.10
CA HIS A 574 30.89 -9.74 -18.10
C HIS A 574 31.20 -9.24 -16.69
N LYS A 575 31.73 -8.02 -16.56
CA LYS A 575 32.12 -7.45 -15.26
C LYS A 575 32.09 -5.93 -15.29
N LEU A 576 31.58 -5.33 -14.22
CA LEU A 576 31.64 -3.87 -14.03
C LEU A 576 32.95 -3.46 -13.32
N PRO A 577 33.45 -2.23 -13.56
CA PRO A 577 34.57 -1.68 -12.81
C PRO A 577 34.31 -1.67 -11.31
N LYS A 578 35.33 -2.00 -10.49
CA LYS A 578 35.20 -2.05 -9.03
C LYS A 578 34.64 -0.76 -8.42
N ALA A 579 34.94 0.40 -9.02
CA ALA A 579 34.43 1.70 -8.59
C ALA A 579 32.90 1.85 -8.70
N MET A 580 32.22 0.99 -9.47
CA MET A 580 30.77 0.95 -9.59
C MET A 580 30.11 0.02 -8.56
N HIS A 581 30.77 -1.09 -8.18
CA HIS A 581 30.18 -2.14 -7.34
C HIS A 581 29.65 -1.63 -5.99
N ASP A 582 30.38 -0.71 -5.37
CA ASP A 582 30.03 -0.19 -4.04
C ASP A 582 29.05 0.99 -4.09
N LYS A 583 28.67 1.45 -5.29
CA LYS A 583 27.90 2.68 -5.52
C LYS A 583 26.57 2.50 -6.21
N ILE A 584 26.38 1.42 -6.98
CA ILE A 584 25.17 1.20 -7.79
C ILE A 584 24.61 -0.21 -7.60
N SER A 585 23.28 -0.32 -7.66
CA SER A 585 22.61 -1.59 -7.96
C SER A 585 22.70 -1.87 -9.45
N TYR A 586 22.93 -3.12 -9.85
CA TYR A 586 23.03 -3.46 -11.26
C TYR A 586 22.46 -4.83 -11.59
N VAL A 587 22.03 -4.99 -12.85
CA VAL A 587 21.59 -6.25 -13.45
C VAL A 587 22.55 -6.62 -14.56
N LEU A 588 23.14 -7.81 -14.47
CA LEU A 588 24.12 -8.34 -15.41
C LEU A 588 23.91 -9.85 -15.54
N TYR A 589 23.66 -10.32 -16.76
CA TYR A 589 23.73 -11.71 -17.19
C TYR A 589 23.80 -11.76 -18.72
N GLU A 590 24.17 -12.93 -19.26
CA GLU A 590 24.40 -13.16 -20.70
C GLU A 590 23.15 -12.99 -21.57
#